data_AF-A0A925IUH2-F1
#
_entry.id   AF-A0A925IUH2-F1
#
_cell.length_a   1.000
_cell.length_b   1.000
_cell.length_c   1.000
_cell.angle_alpha   90.00
_cell.angle_beta   90.00
_cell.angle_gamma   90.00
#
_symmetry.space_group_name_H-M   'P 1'
#
loop_
_entity.id
_entity.type
_entity.pdbx_description
1 polymer ?
#
loop_
_entity_poly.entity_id
_entity_poly.type
_entity_poly.pdbx_seq_one_letter_code
_entity_poly.pdbx_strand_id
1 'polypeptide(L)'
;MINLLINHIFQLVQRLISMEAEINSSKLRNGQLEDFEWRKLHAAVDKLSQMPIFIDDTPGINIFELRAKCRRLKQNHNVSMIVIDYLQLMAGAPNDKRGNREQEISSISRALKGLAKELHVPVIALSQLSRAVESRGGEKRPQLSDLRESGAIEQDADIVSFIYRPGYYGVGDGDLDTPNDLTEIIIAKHRNGGLGTINLRFVPHFVKFEDPGEGGFSNDLNDVFNVNPFGSGGIITRPSKMNGDAPANPVKDVDDLDIPF
;
A
#
# COMPACT_ATOMS: atom_id res chain seq x y z
N MET A 1 -19.26 -0.40 8.02
CA MET A 1 -18.33 -0.96 7.02
C MET A 1 -17.78 -2.24 7.62
N ILE A 2 -17.97 -3.38 6.96
CA ILE A 2 -17.74 -4.70 7.57
C ILE A 2 -16.76 -5.46 6.69
N ASN A 3 -15.73 -6.07 7.28
CA ASN A 3 -14.66 -6.81 6.62
C ASN A 3 -14.56 -8.22 7.22
N LEU A 4 -14.53 -9.25 6.37
CA LEU A 4 -14.04 -10.60 6.70
C LEU A 4 -12.54 -10.62 6.45
N LEU A 5 -11.73 -11.28 7.31
CA LEU A 5 -10.29 -11.48 7.11
C LEU A 5 -9.92 -12.90 7.55
N ILE A 6 -9.01 -13.55 6.81
CA ILE A 6 -8.55 -14.92 7.08
C ILE A 6 -7.06 -14.83 7.47
N ASN A 7 -6.75 -15.01 8.76
CA ASN A 7 -5.38 -15.03 9.31
C ASN A 7 -5.41 -15.55 10.74
N HIS A 8 -4.25 -15.86 11.34
CA HIS A 8 -4.14 -16.01 12.80
C HIS A 8 -4.66 -14.73 13.47
N ILE A 9 -5.83 -14.83 14.12
CA ILE A 9 -6.58 -13.69 14.67
C ILE A 9 -5.70 -12.80 15.55
N PHE A 10 -4.82 -13.41 16.35
CA PHE A 10 -3.91 -12.68 17.24
C PHE A 10 -2.95 -11.75 16.48
N GLN A 11 -2.32 -12.24 15.41
CA GLN A 11 -1.35 -11.46 14.65
C GLN A 11 -2.03 -10.33 13.87
N LEU A 12 -3.24 -10.57 13.37
CA LEU A 12 -4.02 -9.56 12.67
C LEU A 12 -4.49 -8.45 13.63
N VAL A 13 -5.04 -8.81 14.78
CA VAL A 13 -5.47 -7.85 15.81
C VAL A 13 -4.27 -7.04 16.31
N GLN A 14 -3.13 -7.66 16.54
CA GLN A 14 -1.91 -6.95 16.94
C GLN A 14 -1.46 -5.92 15.89
N ARG A 15 -1.57 -6.24 14.60
CA ARG A 15 -1.27 -5.28 13.50
C ARG A 15 -2.29 -4.13 13.47
N LEU A 16 -3.58 -4.41 13.64
CA LEU A 16 -4.62 -3.37 13.71
C LEU A 16 -4.36 -2.41 14.89
N ILE A 17 -4.01 -2.95 16.06
CA ILE A 17 -3.64 -2.16 17.23
C ILE A 17 -2.38 -1.35 16.97
N SER A 18 -1.33 -1.96 16.40
CA SER A 18 -0.07 -1.27 16.07
C SER A 18 -0.28 -0.09 15.13
N MET A 19 -1.14 -0.28 14.13
CA MET A 19 -1.50 0.73 13.15
C MET A 19 -2.36 1.85 13.75
N GLU A 20 -3.34 1.52 14.59
CA GLU A 20 -4.25 2.50 15.21
C GLU A 20 -3.59 3.27 16.36
N ALA A 21 -2.81 2.58 17.21
CA ALA A 21 -2.16 3.20 18.37
C ALA A 21 -0.84 3.89 18.01
N GLU A 22 -0.30 3.65 16.81
CA GLU A 22 1.05 4.07 16.38
C GLU A 22 2.12 3.65 17.40
N ILE A 23 2.01 2.38 17.82
CA ILE A 23 2.97 1.73 18.72
C ILE A 23 3.70 0.68 17.91
N ASN A 24 5.03 0.62 18.07
CA ASN A 24 5.87 -0.36 17.39
C ASN A 24 5.36 -1.79 17.68
N SER A 25 5.15 -2.58 16.61
CA SER A 25 4.63 -3.95 16.73
C SER A 25 5.48 -4.86 17.63
N SER A 26 6.80 -4.61 17.74
CA SER A 26 7.71 -5.34 18.62
C SER A 26 7.48 -5.01 20.09
N LYS A 27 7.23 -3.74 20.41
CA LYS A 27 6.87 -3.29 21.77
C LYS A 27 5.54 -3.90 22.23
N LEU A 28 4.55 -3.97 21.34
CA LEU A 28 3.29 -4.67 21.62
C LEU A 28 3.47 -6.16 21.87
N ARG A 29 4.43 -6.80 21.18
CA ARG A 29 4.70 -8.24 21.31
C ARG A 29 5.40 -8.59 22.61
N ASN A 30 6.34 -7.74 23.06
CA ASN A 30 7.17 -7.99 24.23
C ASN A 30 6.63 -7.33 25.51
N GLY A 31 5.58 -6.52 25.41
CA GLY A 31 4.92 -5.85 26.54
C GLY A 31 5.72 -4.68 27.14
N GLN A 32 6.78 -4.22 26.46
CA GLN A 32 7.64 -3.13 26.92
C GLN A 32 7.07 -1.78 26.46
N LEU A 33 5.96 -1.38 27.09
CA LEU A 33 5.25 -0.13 26.80
C LEU A 33 5.50 0.90 27.89
N GLU A 34 5.71 2.13 27.45
CA GLU A 34 5.78 3.31 28.32
C GLU A 34 4.37 3.75 28.75
N ASP A 35 4.23 4.49 29.85
CA ASP A 35 2.92 4.86 30.41
C ASP A 35 2.02 5.62 29.41
N PHE A 36 2.61 6.42 28.51
CA PHE A 36 1.85 7.08 27.45
C PHE A 36 1.42 6.10 26.34
N GLU A 37 2.22 5.07 26.05
CA GLU A 37 1.90 4.03 25.07
C GLU A 37 0.76 3.15 25.59
N TRP A 38 0.72 2.87 26.90
CA TRP A 38 -0.42 2.20 27.53
C TRP A 38 -1.73 2.97 27.34
N ARG A 39 -1.71 4.29 27.49
CA ARG A 39 -2.89 5.13 27.24
C ARG A 39 -3.33 5.08 25.78
N LYS A 40 -2.38 5.15 24.83
CA LYS A 40 -2.66 4.99 23.39
C LYS A 40 -3.24 3.62 23.06
N LEU A 41 -2.68 2.57 23.65
CA LEU A 41 -3.14 1.19 23.48
C LEU A 41 -4.59 1.03 23.94
N HIS A 42 -4.94 1.53 25.13
CA HIS A 42 -6.31 1.47 25.64
C HIS A 42 -7.29 2.18 24.71
N ALA A 43 -6.96 3.41 24.28
CA ALA A 43 -7.80 4.15 23.33
C ALA A 43 -7.99 3.41 21.99
N ALA A 44 -6.92 2.80 21.46
CA ALA A 44 -6.98 2.02 20.23
C ALA A 44 -7.84 0.75 20.39
N VAL A 45 -7.70 0.03 21.51
CA VAL A 45 -8.51 -1.15 21.82
C VAL A 45 -9.98 -0.79 21.96
N ASP A 46 -10.29 0.29 22.68
CA ASP A 46 -11.67 0.77 22.85
C ASP A 46 -12.29 1.08 21.48
N LYS A 47 -11.57 1.81 20.62
CA LYS A 47 -12.02 2.11 19.25
C LYS A 47 -12.23 0.85 18.43
N LEU A 48 -11.25 -0.05 18.39
CA LEU A 48 -11.30 -1.30 17.61
C LEU A 48 -12.41 -2.24 18.09
N SER A 49 -12.69 -2.28 19.41
CA SER A 49 -13.75 -3.11 19.99
C SER A 49 -15.15 -2.73 19.51
N GLN A 50 -15.34 -1.46 19.14
CA GLN A 50 -16.60 -0.92 18.63
C GLN A 50 -16.72 -1.08 17.11
N MET A 51 -15.64 -1.45 16.41
CA MET A 51 -15.68 -1.60 14.96
C MET A 51 -16.37 -2.93 14.56
N PRO A 52 -17.31 -2.90 13.61
CA PRO A 52 -18.02 -4.10 13.17
C PRO A 52 -17.17 -4.91 12.17
N ILE A 53 -16.05 -5.47 12.66
CA ILE A 53 -15.16 -6.35 11.89
C ILE A 53 -15.42 -7.80 12.35
N PHE A 54 -15.66 -8.70 11.40
CA PHE A 54 -15.83 -10.13 11.69
C PHE A 54 -14.63 -10.87 11.13
N ILE A 55 -13.88 -11.57 11.97
CA ILE A 55 -12.70 -12.32 11.53
C ILE A 55 -13.08 -13.80 11.52
N ASP A 56 -12.71 -14.49 10.45
CA ASP A 56 -12.91 -15.93 10.32
C ASP A 56 -11.57 -16.56 9.95
N ASP A 57 -10.96 -17.21 10.94
CA ASP A 57 -9.64 -17.82 10.83
C ASP A 57 -9.71 -19.32 10.51
N THR A 58 -10.85 -19.80 9.98
CA THR A 58 -11.02 -21.21 9.60
C THR A 58 -9.95 -21.60 8.56
N PRO A 59 -9.01 -22.51 8.88
CA PRO A 59 -7.93 -22.88 7.97
C PRO A 59 -8.48 -23.69 6.80
N GLY A 60 -8.00 -23.41 5.59
CA GLY A 60 -8.37 -24.19 4.39
C GLY A 60 -9.86 -24.11 4.01
N ILE A 61 -10.56 -23.04 4.40
CA ILE A 61 -11.98 -22.86 4.09
C ILE A 61 -12.23 -23.02 2.59
N ASN A 62 -13.21 -23.85 2.25
CA ASN A 62 -13.60 -24.03 0.85
C ASN A 62 -14.55 -22.92 0.39
N ILE A 63 -14.71 -22.79 -0.93
CA ILE A 63 -15.54 -21.73 -1.52
C ILE A 63 -17.02 -21.82 -1.13
N PHE A 64 -17.57 -23.02 -0.92
CA PHE A 64 -18.97 -23.19 -0.56
C PHE A 64 -19.25 -22.73 0.87
N GLU A 65 -18.37 -23.09 1.79
CA GLU A 65 -18.39 -22.65 3.18
C GLU A 65 -18.23 -21.13 3.27
N LEU A 66 -17.26 -20.56 2.55
CA LEU A 66 -17.07 -19.12 2.50
C LEU A 66 -18.36 -18.40 2.05
N ARG A 67 -18.99 -18.86 0.96
CA ARG A 67 -20.24 -18.27 0.47
C ARG A 67 -21.37 -18.36 1.49
N ALA A 68 -21.53 -19.52 2.15
CA ALA A 68 -22.55 -19.70 3.18
C ALA A 68 -22.36 -18.75 4.36
N LYS A 69 -21.12 -18.59 4.83
CA LYS A 69 -20.78 -17.67 5.92
C LYS A 69 -21.00 -16.21 5.52
N CYS A 70 -20.54 -15.79 4.33
CA CYS A 70 -20.74 -14.43 3.83
C CYS A 70 -22.23 -14.09 3.67
N ARG A 71 -23.06 -15.01 3.16
CA ARG A 71 -24.52 -14.82 3.09
C ARG A 71 -25.14 -14.62 4.46
N ARG A 72 -24.79 -15.47 5.43
CA ARG A 72 -25.28 -15.37 6.81
C ARG A 72 -24.88 -14.04 7.45
N LEU A 73 -23.63 -13.62 7.28
CA LEU A 73 -23.16 -12.33 7.79
C LEU A 73 -23.86 -11.15 7.09
N LYS A 74 -24.08 -11.22 5.77
CA LYS A 74 -24.84 -10.21 5.04
C LYS A 74 -26.28 -10.09 5.54
N GLN A 75 -26.95 -11.20 5.83
CA GLN A 75 -28.31 -11.22 6.37
C GLN A 75 -28.38 -10.66 7.78
N ASN A 76 -27.48 -11.09 8.67
CA ASN A 76 -27.55 -10.75 10.09
C ASN A 76 -26.96 -9.37 10.43
N HIS A 77 -25.96 -8.94 9.66
CA HIS A 77 -25.16 -7.74 9.99
C HIS A 77 -25.02 -6.76 8.83
N ASN A 78 -25.58 -7.05 7.66
CA ASN A 78 -25.48 -6.20 6.47
C ASN A 78 -24.04 -5.87 6.05
N VAL A 79 -23.19 -6.90 5.93
CA VAL A 79 -21.80 -6.77 5.47
C VAL A 79 -21.67 -5.87 4.25
N SER A 80 -20.68 -4.99 4.24
CA SER A 80 -20.44 -4.04 3.15
C SER A 80 -19.19 -4.32 2.33
N MET A 81 -18.28 -5.18 2.79
CA MET A 81 -17.04 -5.54 2.11
C MET A 81 -16.59 -6.93 2.55
N ILE A 82 -15.85 -7.62 1.71
CA ILE A 82 -15.25 -8.91 2.05
C ILE A 82 -13.78 -8.82 1.68
N VAL A 83 -12.89 -9.19 2.60
CA VAL A 83 -11.45 -9.30 2.34
C VAL A 83 -11.04 -10.77 2.51
N ILE A 84 -10.18 -11.26 1.63
CA ILE A 84 -9.74 -12.66 1.62
C ILE A 84 -8.22 -12.67 1.57
N ASP A 85 -7.59 -13.26 2.58
CA ASP A 85 -6.14 -13.37 2.72
C ASP A 85 -5.73 -14.85 2.86
N TYR A 86 -5.07 -15.46 1.89
CA TYR A 86 -4.99 -15.11 0.47
C TYR A 86 -5.56 -16.28 -0.34
N LEU A 87 -5.97 -16.03 -1.60
CA LEU A 87 -6.75 -16.97 -2.42
C LEU A 87 -6.17 -18.39 -2.47
N GLN A 88 -4.84 -18.48 -2.53
CA GLN A 88 -4.14 -19.75 -2.66
C GLN A 88 -4.18 -20.61 -1.38
N LEU A 89 -4.69 -20.12 -0.25
CA LEU A 89 -4.93 -20.94 0.94
C LEU A 89 -6.32 -21.59 0.95
N MET A 90 -7.19 -21.24 0.01
CA MET A 90 -8.50 -21.87 -0.11
C MET A 90 -8.37 -23.27 -0.74
N ALA A 91 -9.09 -24.23 -0.15
CA ALA A 91 -9.20 -25.57 -0.69
C ALA A 91 -10.30 -25.63 -1.77
N GLY A 92 -10.00 -26.33 -2.85
CA GLY A 92 -10.92 -26.69 -3.91
C GLY A 92 -11.99 -27.65 -3.44
N ALA A 93 -12.90 -28.00 -4.35
CA ALA A 93 -13.96 -28.93 -4.02
C ALA A 93 -13.38 -30.29 -3.54
N PRO A 94 -13.96 -30.93 -2.50
CA PRO A 94 -13.39 -32.14 -1.86
C PRO A 94 -13.13 -33.34 -2.77
N ASN A 95 -13.68 -33.36 -3.98
CA ASN A 95 -13.60 -34.47 -4.93
C ASN A 95 -12.44 -34.36 -5.93
N ASP A 96 -11.62 -33.31 -5.86
CA ASP A 96 -10.65 -32.99 -6.93
C ASP A 96 -9.19 -33.35 -6.57
N LYS A 97 -8.96 -34.59 -6.13
CA LYS A 97 -7.62 -35.10 -5.77
C LYS A 97 -6.62 -35.21 -6.96
N ARG A 98 -7.00 -34.75 -8.15
CA ARG A 98 -6.18 -34.73 -9.39
C ARG A 98 -6.31 -33.42 -10.19
N GLY A 99 -6.94 -32.39 -9.64
CA GLY A 99 -7.19 -31.14 -10.37
C GLY A 99 -5.91 -30.35 -10.65
N ASN A 100 -5.80 -29.79 -11.86
CA ASN A 100 -4.80 -28.76 -12.17
C ASN A 100 -5.06 -27.56 -11.25
N ARG A 101 -4.06 -27.16 -10.47
CA ARG A 101 -4.16 -26.03 -9.52
C ARG A 101 -4.69 -24.75 -10.19
N GLU A 102 -4.33 -24.53 -11.45
CA GLU A 102 -4.84 -23.43 -12.26
C GLU A 102 -6.36 -23.46 -12.42
N GLN A 103 -6.95 -24.65 -12.60
CA GLN A 103 -8.40 -24.83 -12.75
C GLN A 103 -9.15 -24.59 -11.44
N GLU A 104 -8.53 -24.97 -10.31
CA GLU A 104 -9.05 -24.71 -8.98
C GLU A 104 -9.09 -23.20 -8.70
N ILE A 105 -7.97 -22.50 -8.93
CA ILE A 105 -7.89 -21.04 -8.74
C ILE A 105 -8.86 -20.32 -9.70
N SER A 106 -8.97 -20.80 -10.95
CA SER A 106 -9.95 -20.28 -11.90
C SER A 106 -11.40 -20.43 -11.40
N SER A 107 -11.71 -21.53 -10.72
CA SER A 107 -13.03 -21.78 -10.17
C SER A 107 -13.31 -20.92 -8.93
N ILE A 108 -12.30 -20.72 -8.07
CA ILE A 108 -12.37 -19.81 -6.93
C ILE A 108 -12.61 -18.38 -7.41
N SER A 109 -11.83 -17.90 -8.37
CA SER A 109 -11.95 -16.55 -8.96
C SER A 109 -13.38 -16.26 -9.46
N ARG A 110 -13.94 -17.14 -10.31
CA ARG A 110 -15.31 -17.03 -10.79
C ARG A 110 -16.35 -17.04 -9.68
N ALA A 111 -16.17 -17.90 -8.68
CA ALA A 111 -17.09 -18.00 -7.56
C ALA A 111 -17.08 -16.74 -6.68
N LEU A 112 -15.92 -16.12 -6.49
CA LEU A 112 -15.79 -14.85 -5.78
C LEU A 112 -16.43 -13.69 -6.54
N LYS A 113 -16.25 -13.64 -7.87
CA LYS A 113 -16.96 -12.68 -8.72
C LYS A 113 -18.48 -12.87 -8.64
N GLY A 114 -18.93 -14.13 -8.61
CA GLY A 114 -20.33 -14.48 -8.36
C GLY A 114 -20.82 -13.99 -6.99
N LEU A 115 -20.04 -14.24 -5.93
CA LEU A 115 -20.35 -13.79 -4.56
C LEU A 115 -20.47 -12.26 -4.46
N ALA A 116 -19.53 -11.52 -5.07
CA ALA A 116 -19.55 -10.06 -5.10
C ALA A 116 -20.85 -9.52 -5.73
N LYS A 117 -21.23 -10.08 -6.89
CA LYS A 117 -22.47 -9.71 -7.60
C LYS A 117 -23.71 -10.10 -6.81
N GLU A 118 -23.70 -11.29 -6.21
CA GLU A 118 -24.83 -11.81 -5.46
C GLU A 118 -25.12 -10.95 -4.21
N LEU A 119 -24.09 -10.67 -3.41
CA LEU A 119 -24.24 -9.91 -2.17
C LEU A 119 -24.21 -8.40 -2.38
N HIS A 120 -23.91 -7.93 -3.59
CA HIS A 120 -23.77 -6.52 -3.93
C HIS A 120 -22.73 -5.82 -3.03
N VAL A 121 -21.57 -6.46 -2.84
CA VAL A 121 -20.47 -5.93 -2.03
C VAL A 121 -19.13 -6.08 -2.75
N PRO A 122 -18.20 -5.12 -2.57
CA PRO A 122 -16.82 -5.30 -3.02
C PRO A 122 -16.16 -6.49 -2.31
N VAL A 123 -15.47 -7.32 -3.10
CA VAL A 123 -14.65 -8.43 -2.62
C VAL A 123 -13.21 -8.13 -2.99
N ILE A 124 -12.36 -7.96 -1.98
CA ILE A 124 -10.91 -7.79 -2.12
C ILE A 124 -10.26 -9.13 -1.82
N ALA A 125 -9.49 -9.63 -2.78
CA ALA A 125 -8.78 -10.89 -2.64
C ALA A 125 -7.29 -10.66 -2.80
N LEU A 126 -6.51 -11.06 -1.79
CA LEU A 126 -5.06 -11.05 -1.88
C LEU A 126 -4.61 -12.26 -2.69
N SER A 127 -3.71 -12.03 -3.63
CA SER A 127 -3.10 -13.07 -4.45
C SER A 127 -1.59 -12.96 -4.35
N GLN A 128 -0.93 -14.08 -4.09
CA GLN A 128 0.51 -14.17 -4.25
C GLN A 128 0.88 -14.15 -5.73
N LEU A 129 2.07 -13.60 -6.02
CA LEU A 129 2.65 -13.58 -7.36
C LEU A 129 3.59 -14.77 -7.55
N SER A 130 3.81 -15.16 -8.80
CA SER A 130 4.86 -16.12 -9.13
C SER A 130 6.24 -15.57 -8.76
N ARG A 131 7.13 -16.45 -8.27
CA ARG A 131 8.55 -16.10 -8.02
C ARG A 131 9.29 -15.64 -9.28
N ALA A 132 8.75 -15.89 -10.46
CA ALA A 132 9.31 -15.43 -11.74
C ALA A 132 9.52 -13.90 -11.80
N VAL A 133 8.75 -13.13 -11.03
CA VAL A 133 8.95 -11.68 -10.89
C VAL A 133 10.35 -11.32 -10.39
N GLU A 134 10.93 -12.15 -9.53
CA GLU A 134 12.24 -11.92 -8.91
C GLU A 134 13.41 -12.30 -9.82
N SER A 135 13.18 -13.21 -10.77
CA SER A 135 14.19 -13.67 -11.74
C SER A 135 14.25 -12.78 -12.99
N ARG A 136 13.30 -11.84 -13.15
CA ARG A 136 13.28 -10.91 -14.27
C ARG A 136 14.40 -9.89 -14.11
N GLY A 137 15.22 -9.72 -15.14
CA GLY A 137 16.22 -8.65 -15.18
C GLY A 137 15.55 -7.27 -15.28
N GLY A 138 16.17 -6.26 -14.69
CA GLY A 138 15.64 -4.90 -14.61
C GLY A 138 14.79 -4.66 -13.36
N GLU A 139 13.87 -3.70 -13.44
CA GLU A 139 12.97 -3.39 -12.33
C GLU A 139 12.02 -4.57 -12.06
N LYS A 140 12.04 -5.07 -10.82
CA LYS A 140 11.20 -6.18 -10.32
C LYS A 140 9.74 -5.76 -10.09
N ARG A 141 9.24 -4.86 -10.94
CA ARG A 141 7.91 -4.28 -10.89
C ARG A 141 6.88 -5.31 -11.36
N PRO A 142 5.88 -5.70 -10.55
CA PRO A 142 4.90 -6.70 -10.93
C PRO A 142 4.06 -6.33 -12.16
N GLN A 143 3.69 -7.35 -12.93
CA GLN A 143 2.82 -7.23 -14.11
C GLN A 143 1.75 -8.33 -14.13
N LEU A 144 0.71 -8.16 -14.96
CA LEU A 144 -0.42 -9.11 -15.04
C LEU A 144 0.02 -10.55 -15.33
N SER A 145 1.04 -10.72 -16.17
CA SER A 145 1.60 -12.04 -16.46
C SER A 145 2.25 -12.73 -15.25
N ASP A 146 2.57 -12.00 -14.16
CA ASP A 146 3.08 -12.58 -12.92
C ASP A 146 1.97 -13.29 -12.11
N LEU A 147 0.69 -13.11 -12.49
CA LEU A 147 -0.45 -13.92 -12.04
C LEU A 147 -0.57 -15.26 -12.80
N ARG A 148 0.49 -15.68 -13.52
CA ARG A 148 0.54 -16.75 -14.54
C ARG A 148 -0.18 -18.06 -14.18
N GLU A 149 -0.22 -18.43 -12.90
CA GLU A 149 -0.93 -19.64 -12.43
C GLU A 149 -2.46 -19.47 -12.41
N SER A 150 -2.96 -18.33 -12.90
CA SER A 150 -4.31 -17.85 -12.66
C SER A 150 -4.77 -16.83 -13.71
N GLY A 151 -4.61 -17.14 -15.01
CA GLY A 151 -5.13 -16.27 -16.08
C GLY A 151 -6.63 -15.92 -15.93
N ALA A 152 -7.39 -16.78 -15.25
CA ALA A 152 -8.77 -16.49 -14.87
C ALA A 152 -8.93 -15.36 -13.84
N ILE A 153 -8.00 -15.17 -12.90
CA ILE A 153 -8.02 -14.03 -11.97
C ILE A 153 -7.95 -12.74 -12.76
N GLU A 154 -7.01 -12.65 -13.70
CA GLU A 154 -6.89 -11.49 -14.58
C GLU A 154 -8.20 -11.26 -15.31
N GLN A 155 -8.82 -12.29 -15.89
CA GLN A 155 -10.08 -12.13 -16.64
C GLN A 155 -11.26 -11.71 -15.75
N ASP A 156 -11.47 -12.38 -14.62
CA ASP A 156 -12.66 -12.20 -13.78
C ASP A 156 -12.63 -10.91 -12.96
N ALA A 157 -11.44 -10.45 -12.54
CA ALA A 157 -11.28 -9.27 -11.72
C ALA A 157 -11.79 -8.00 -12.44
N ASP A 158 -12.44 -7.12 -11.68
CA ASP A 158 -12.78 -5.77 -12.16
C ASP A 158 -11.57 -4.84 -12.09
N ILE A 159 -10.80 -4.96 -11.02
CA ILE A 159 -9.59 -4.18 -10.74
C ILE A 159 -8.49 -5.15 -10.34
N VAL A 160 -7.28 -4.95 -10.87
CA VAL A 160 -6.05 -5.63 -10.42
C VAL A 160 -5.07 -4.56 -10.01
N SER A 161 -4.63 -4.62 -8.75
CA SER A 161 -3.65 -3.71 -8.18
C SER A 161 -2.45 -4.49 -7.65
N PHE A 162 -1.25 -4.01 -7.95
CA PHE A 162 -0.01 -4.54 -7.37
C PHE A 162 0.55 -3.57 -6.34
N ILE A 163 1.25 -4.12 -5.35
CA ILE A 163 2.03 -3.34 -4.38
C ILE A 163 3.50 -3.52 -4.77
N TYR A 164 4.19 -2.42 -5.04
CA TYR A 164 5.61 -2.41 -5.37
C TYR A 164 6.36 -1.43 -4.46
N ARG A 165 7.50 -1.85 -3.92
CA ARG A 165 8.33 -1.02 -3.05
C ARG A 165 9.72 -0.93 -3.66
N PRO A 166 10.04 0.13 -4.41
CA PRO A 166 11.32 0.19 -5.12
C PRO A 166 12.51 0.20 -4.14
N GLY A 167 12.40 0.89 -2.99
CA GLY A 167 13.44 0.86 -1.95
C GLY A 167 13.70 -0.53 -1.33
N TYR A 168 12.75 -1.48 -1.42
CA TYR A 168 13.01 -2.87 -1.03
C TYR A 168 14.00 -3.59 -1.96
N TYR A 169 14.03 -3.20 -3.23
CA TYR A 169 14.89 -3.80 -4.26
C TYR A 169 16.19 -3.01 -4.49
N GLY A 170 16.23 -1.73 -4.14
CA GLY A 170 17.36 -0.81 -4.34
C GLY A 170 18.50 -0.86 -3.33
N VAL A 171 18.52 -1.81 -2.39
CA VAL A 171 19.62 -1.92 -1.39
C VAL A 171 20.93 -2.49 -2.00
N GLY A 172 21.04 -2.63 -3.33
CA GLY A 172 22.22 -3.21 -4.00
C GLY A 172 22.64 -2.60 -5.34
N ASP A 173 21.77 -1.88 -6.05
CA ASP A 173 22.04 -1.38 -7.41
C ASP A 173 21.84 0.14 -7.48
N GLY A 174 22.90 0.90 -7.17
CA GLY A 174 23.21 2.24 -7.73
C GLY A 174 22.30 3.44 -7.42
N ASP A 175 20.99 3.29 -7.28
CA ASP A 175 20.05 4.40 -7.10
C ASP A 175 19.75 4.63 -5.62
N LEU A 176 20.71 5.29 -4.96
CA LEU A 176 20.62 5.75 -3.57
C LEU A 176 19.50 6.79 -3.32
N ASP A 177 18.82 7.26 -4.37
CA ASP A 177 17.87 8.38 -4.30
C ASP A 177 16.40 7.93 -4.15
N THR A 178 16.11 6.62 -4.19
CA THR A 178 14.74 6.14 -4.01
C THR A 178 14.36 5.99 -2.54
N PRO A 179 13.30 6.66 -2.06
CA PRO A 179 12.89 6.56 -0.66
C PRO A 179 12.48 5.15 -0.24
N ASN A 180 12.99 4.69 0.90
CA ASN A 180 12.72 3.35 1.44
C ASN A 180 11.25 3.16 1.90
N ASP A 181 10.57 4.26 2.18
CA ASP A 181 9.18 4.31 2.57
C ASP A 181 8.22 4.50 1.37
N LEU A 182 8.73 4.78 0.16
CA LEU A 182 7.92 4.81 -1.06
C LEU A 182 7.31 3.44 -1.32
N THR A 183 5.99 3.42 -1.48
CA THR A 183 5.23 2.26 -1.93
C THR A 183 4.26 2.66 -3.02
N GLU A 184 4.30 1.93 -4.11
CA GLU A 184 3.45 2.15 -5.26
C GLU A 184 2.30 1.14 -5.28
N ILE A 185 1.09 1.65 -5.40
CA ILE A 185 -0.12 0.89 -5.72
C ILE A 185 -0.36 1.02 -7.22
N ILE A 186 0.01 0.00 -7.97
CA ILE A 186 -0.04 -0.03 -9.43
C ILE A 186 -1.39 -0.61 -9.86
N ILE A 187 -2.27 0.21 -10.41
CA ILE A 187 -3.54 -0.25 -11.02
C ILE A 187 -3.23 -0.79 -12.41
N ALA A 188 -2.97 -2.09 -12.50
CA ALA A 188 -2.61 -2.79 -13.73
C ALA A 188 -3.82 -3.19 -14.58
N LYS A 189 -5.00 -3.29 -13.96
CA LYS A 189 -6.28 -3.50 -14.67
C LYS A 189 -7.37 -2.69 -13.99
N HIS A 190 -8.22 -2.05 -14.79
CA HIS A 190 -9.43 -1.42 -14.30
C HIS A 190 -10.53 -1.47 -15.39
N ARG A 191 -11.61 -2.23 -15.17
CA ARG A 191 -12.67 -2.41 -16.20
C ARG A 191 -13.41 -1.12 -16.54
N ASN A 192 -13.51 -0.17 -15.60
CA ASN A 192 -14.40 1.00 -15.69
C ASN A 192 -13.66 2.34 -15.51
N GLY A 193 -12.41 2.48 -15.96
CA GLY A 193 -11.56 3.61 -15.56
C GLY A 193 -10.10 3.46 -15.95
N GLY A 194 -9.29 4.46 -15.60
CA GLY A 194 -7.90 4.57 -16.01
C GLY A 194 -6.97 3.60 -15.27
N LEU A 195 -5.89 3.23 -15.95
CA LEU A 195 -4.71 2.65 -15.31
C LEU A 195 -3.86 3.77 -14.72
N GLY A 196 -3.03 3.43 -13.74
CA GLY A 196 -2.15 4.40 -13.12
C GLY A 196 -1.42 3.83 -11.91
N THR A 197 -0.50 4.62 -11.37
CA THR A 197 0.23 4.30 -10.16
C THR A 197 -0.11 5.35 -9.11
N ILE A 198 -0.52 4.89 -7.93
CA ILE A 198 -0.76 5.73 -6.77
C ILE A 198 0.41 5.53 -5.82
N ASN A 199 1.09 6.60 -5.46
CA ASN A 199 2.21 6.54 -4.56
C ASN A 199 1.71 6.78 -3.12
N LEU A 200 2.12 5.89 -2.21
CA LEU A 200 1.82 5.92 -0.78
C LEU A 200 3.11 5.76 0.02
N ARG A 201 3.11 6.24 1.25
CA ARG A 201 4.19 6.03 2.20
C ARG A 201 3.90 4.81 3.06
N PHE A 202 4.84 3.89 3.18
CA PHE A 202 4.74 2.74 4.07
C PHE A 202 5.64 2.91 5.27
N VAL A 203 5.04 2.91 6.46
CA VAL A 203 5.72 3.05 7.75
C VAL A 203 5.88 1.66 8.37
N PRO A 204 7.06 1.01 8.28
CA PRO A 204 7.19 -0.42 8.61
C PRO A 204 6.97 -0.73 10.08
N HIS A 205 7.34 0.18 10.98
CA HIS A 205 7.24 -0.01 12.44
C HIS A 205 5.79 -0.13 12.93
N PHE A 206 4.85 0.47 12.20
CA PHE A 206 3.41 0.44 12.49
C PHE A 206 2.63 -0.43 11.51
N VAL A 207 3.28 -0.96 10.47
CA VAL A 207 2.63 -1.70 9.36
C VAL A 207 1.50 -0.86 8.73
N LYS A 208 1.76 0.43 8.52
CA LYS A 208 0.77 1.43 8.12
C LYS A 208 1.10 2.03 6.75
N PHE A 209 0.08 2.23 5.94
CA PHE A 209 0.16 3.04 4.71
C PHE A 209 -0.41 4.42 4.99
N GLU A 210 0.25 5.45 4.45
CA GLU A 210 -0.12 6.85 4.62
C GLU A 210 -0.02 7.60 3.30
N ASP A 211 -0.74 8.72 3.20
CA ASP A 211 -0.57 9.63 2.08
C ASP A 211 0.84 10.22 2.07
N PRO A 212 1.40 10.51 0.88
CA PRO A 212 2.75 11.04 0.74
C PRO A 212 2.98 12.46 1.30
N GLY A 213 1.96 13.10 1.92
CA GLY A 213 2.06 14.45 2.50
C GLY A 213 2.28 15.56 1.45
N GLU A 214 2.26 16.82 1.91
CA GLU A 214 2.48 18.00 1.03
C GLU A 214 3.92 18.12 0.50
N GLY A 215 4.88 17.40 1.12
CA GLY A 215 6.30 17.37 0.73
C GLY A 215 6.71 16.21 -0.17
N GLY A 216 5.80 15.26 -0.47
CA GLY A 216 6.14 14.03 -1.19
C GLY A 216 7.00 13.06 -0.36
N PHE A 217 7.64 12.11 -1.03
CA PHE A 217 8.51 11.12 -0.38
C PHE A 217 9.83 11.77 0.04
N SER A 218 9.93 12.15 1.31
CA SER A 218 11.17 12.64 1.90
C SER A 218 12.10 11.47 2.21
N ASN A 219 13.29 11.48 1.61
CA ASN A 219 14.33 10.48 1.83
C ASN A 219 15.12 10.72 3.14
N ASP A 220 14.56 11.50 4.07
CA ASP A 220 15.33 12.13 5.14
C ASP A 220 15.06 11.50 6.51
N LEU A 221 16.02 10.69 6.95
CA LEU A 221 16.28 10.35 8.36
C LEU A 221 16.55 11.60 9.23
N ASN A 222 16.55 12.81 8.66
CA ASN A 222 16.79 14.08 9.34
C ASN A 222 15.51 14.77 9.85
N ASP A 223 14.31 14.39 9.37
CA ASP A 223 13.07 15.10 9.71
C ASP A 223 12.52 14.77 11.12
N VAL A 224 13.01 13.70 11.75
CA VAL A 224 12.65 13.36 13.14
C VAL A 224 13.33 14.29 14.15
N PHE A 225 14.45 14.92 13.79
CA PHE A 225 15.23 15.77 14.71
C PHE A 225 15.07 17.27 14.46
N ASN A 226 14.31 17.69 13.45
CA ASN A 226 14.14 19.11 13.11
C ASN A 226 12.68 19.58 13.07
N VAL A 227 11.82 18.99 13.91
CA VAL A 227 10.51 19.58 14.22
C VAL A 227 10.74 20.73 15.18
N ASN A 228 10.99 21.91 14.62
CA ASN A 228 10.92 23.17 15.36
C ASN A 228 9.45 23.32 15.87
N PRO A 229 9.18 23.31 17.19
CA PRO A 229 7.81 23.22 17.71
C PRO A 229 7.00 24.52 17.59
N PHE A 230 7.57 25.55 16.94
CA PHE A 230 6.96 26.87 16.81
C PHE A 230 7.25 27.44 15.42
N GLY A 231 6.36 27.19 14.46
CA GLY A 231 6.48 27.74 13.10
C GLY A 231 5.26 27.46 12.23
N SER A 232 4.22 28.27 12.42
CA SER A 232 2.98 28.29 11.64
C SER A 232 3.22 28.79 10.21
N GLY A 233 2.74 28.02 9.22
CA GLY A 233 2.05 28.57 8.04
C GLY A 233 2.91 29.13 6.91
N GLY A 234 2.79 28.48 5.74
CA GLY A 234 2.88 29.04 4.39
C GLY A 234 3.79 30.24 4.16
N ILE A 235 4.97 29.98 3.60
CA ILE A 235 5.74 31.00 2.88
C ILE A 235 5.80 30.61 1.41
N ILE A 236 4.90 31.19 0.62
CA ILE A 236 5.03 31.30 -0.84
C ILE A 236 5.93 32.51 -1.11
N THR A 237 7.13 32.29 -1.63
CA THR A 237 8.02 33.37 -2.05
C THR A 237 8.01 33.53 -3.57
N ARG A 238 7.45 34.64 -4.07
CA ARG A 238 7.70 35.17 -5.42
C ARG A 238 7.70 36.71 -5.41
N PRO A 239 8.82 37.32 -5.81
CA PRO A 239 8.80 38.57 -6.61
C PRO A 239 9.94 38.60 -7.67
N SER A 240 10.06 39.51 -8.63
CA SER A 240 9.20 39.96 -9.77
C SER A 240 10.14 40.48 -10.88
N LYS A 241 9.74 40.43 -12.16
CA LYS A 241 10.41 41.12 -13.29
C LYS A 241 10.03 42.61 -13.28
N MET A 242 11.01 43.52 -13.11
CA MET A 242 11.09 44.90 -13.65
C MET A 242 11.96 45.76 -12.71
N ASN A 243 13.18 46.05 -13.15
CA ASN A 243 13.72 47.40 -13.22
C ASN A 243 14.92 47.34 -14.15
N GLY A 244 14.66 47.52 -15.44
CA GLY A 244 15.65 48.07 -16.35
C GLY A 244 15.55 49.58 -16.26
N ASP A 245 16.69 50.26 -16.16
CA ASP A 245 16.90 51.62 -16.65
C ASP A 245 18.41 51.90 -16.68
N ALA A 246 18.95 52.01 -17.90
CA ALA A 246 20.13 52.82 -18.22
C ALA A 246 19.60 54.05 -18.98
N PRO A 247 20.25 55.23 -18.94
CA PRO A 247 21.38 55.45 -19.85
C PRO A 247 22.47 56.49 -19.45
N ALA A 248 23.63 56.38 -20.13
CA ALA A 248 24.52 57.42 -20.72
C ALA A 248 25.08 58.57 -19.83
N ASN A 249 26.32 59.06 -19.90
CA ASN A 249 27.60 58.83 -20.62
C ASN A 249 28.60 59.92 -20.04
N PRO A 250 29.70 60.36 -20.73
CA PRO A 250 31.09 59.90 -20.68
C PRO A 250 32.11 60.89 -20.04
N VAL A 251 33.34 60.45 -19.72
CA VAL A 251 34.56 61.29 -19.75
C VAL A 251 35.75 60.48 -20.28
N LYS A 252 36.57 61.14 -21.10
CA LYS A 252 37.65 60.68 -21.98
C LYS A 252 39.06 60.89 -21.38
N ASP A 253 40.00 60.08 -21.91
CA ASP A 253 41.46 60.23 -22.11
C ASP A 253 42.34 60.35 -20.84
N VAL A 254 43.51 59.70 -20.70
CA VAL A 254 44.76 59.86 -21.50
C VAL A 254 45.71 58.63 -21.39
N ASP A 255 46.29 58.25 -22.54
CA ASP A 255 47.59 57.61 -22.89
C ASP A 255 48.53 56.94 -21.84
N ASP A 256 49.06 55.74 -22.13
CA ASP A 256 50.34 55.56 -22.84
C ASP A 256 50.82 54.07 -22.93
N LEU A 257 51.23 53.69 -24.15
CA LEU A 257 52.36 52.83 -24.58
C LEU A 257 52.72 51.51 -23.84
N ASP A 258 52.64 50.38 -24.54
CA ASP A 258 53.80 49.76 -25.23
C ASP A 258 53.47 48.39 -25.85
N ILE A 259 53.85 48.21 -27.12
CA ILE A 259 53.88 46.92 -27.85
C ILE A 259 55.32 46.76 -28.36
N PRO A 260 55.91 45.56 -28.33
CA PRO A 260 56.52 45.11 -29.58
C PRO A 260 56.35 43.60 -29.91
N PHE A 261 56.07 43.41 -31.20
CA PHE A 261 56.34 42.29 -32.13
C PHE A 261 56.12 40.83 -31.73
#